data_AF-A0A834XCJ9-F1
#
_entry.id   AF-A0A834XCJ9-F1
#
_cell.length_a   1.000
_cell.length_b   1.000
_cell.length_c   1.000
_cell.angle_alpha   90.00
_cell.angle_beta   90.00
_cell.angle_gamma   90.00
#
_symmetry.space_group_name_H-M   'P 1'
#
loop_
_entity.id
_entity.type
_entity.pdbx_description
1 polymer ?
#
loop_
_entity_poly.entity_id
_entity_poly.type
_entity_poly.pdbx_seq_one_letter_code
_entity_poly.pdbx_strand_id
1 'polypeptide(L)'
;MATRTVYAAASALAATTFLVVLMKLTPSVPQPQYYHDFADKRELFGIPYAVNVMSNFPFLAIGLMGLILCHYGNYFNISLQGEKWAWTCFYVGVTAVAFGSSYYHLKPDDGRLMWDRLPMTIAFTSVVAIFIIERIDEKKGTLSIIPLVMAGIISVVYWRQAYYFDSLIYTWFFDDLRLYALAQSLPFIAIALIAILFPPMYTHSMYWLWAAGFYQLALVQEATDRVIYMSTLHIVSGHTLKHLSAAMGPVILTLMLTKRSIDVKREKSL
;
A
#
# COMPACT_ATOMS: atom_id res chain seq x y z
N MET A 1 1.49 -30.90 13.72
CA MET A 1 0.40 -29.98 13.33
C MET A 1 -0.07 -29.09 14.47
N ALA A 2 -0.39 -29.65 15.66
CA ALA A 2 -0.89 -28.90 16.82
C ALA A 2 0.00 -27.72 17.26
N THR A 3 1.32 -27.90 17.31
CA THR A 3 2.28 -26.84 17.71
C THR A 3 2.24 -25.62 16.78
N ARG A 4 2.17 -25.82 15.45
CA ARG A 4 2.11 -24.73 14.47
C ARG A 4 0.79 -23.93 14.54
N THR A 5 -0.31 -24.58 14.91
CA THR A 5 -1.61 -23.92 15.14
C THR A 5 -1.59 -23.12 16.43
N VAL A 6 -0.97 -23.64 17.49
CA VAL A 6 -0.78 -22.93 18.76
C VAL A 6 0.08 -21.68 18.58
N TYR A 7 1.20 -21.76 17.85
CA TYR A 7 2.02 -20.57 17.55
C TYR A 7 1.27 -19.53 16.73
N ALA A 8 0.49 -19.94 15.72
CA ALA A 8 -0.29 -19.01 14.92
C ALA A 8 -1.38 -18.30 15.75
N ALA A 9 -2.07 -19.05 16.62
CA ALA A 9 -3.05 -18.47 17.55
C ALA A 9 -2.40 -17.53 18.56
N ALA A 10 -1.24 -17.89 19.10
CA ALA A 10 -0.47 -17.03 20.01
C ALA A 10 0.01 -15.74 19.33
N SER A 11 0.51 -15.82 18.09
CA SER A 11 0.90 -14.64 17.31
C SER A 11 -0.29 -13.73 16.98
N ALA A 12 -1.44 -14.31 16.61
CA ALA A 12 -2.66 -13.54 16.36
C ALA A 12 -3.18 -12.85 17.63
N LEU A 13 -3.14 -13.55 18.77
CA LEU A 13 -3.50 -12.99 20.07
C LEU A 13 -2.55 -11.87 20.49
N ALA A 14 -1.23 -12.06 20.31
CA ALA A 14 -0.23 -11.04 20.62
C ALA A 14 -0.41 -9.79 19.74
N ALA A 15 -0.63 -9.96 18.43
CA ALA A 15 -0.90 -8.85 17.52
C ALA A 15 -2.18 -8.11 17.90
N THR A 16 -3.26 -8.84 18.21
CA THR A 16 -4.54 -8.24 18.65
C THR A 16 -4.38 -7.50 19.97
N THR A 17 -3.67 -8.08 20.93
CA THR A 17 -3.37 -7.45 22.23
C THR A 17 -2.55 -6.19 22.04
N PHE A 18 -1.50 -6.23 21.21
CA PHE A 18 -0.70 -5.07 20.86
C PHE A 18 -1.55 -3.95 20.25
N LEU A 19 -2.44 -4.28 19.31
CA LEU A 19 -3.36 -3.30 18.71
C LEU A 19 -4.29 -2.69 19.75
N VAL A 20 -4.89 -3.50 20.64
CA VAL A 20 -5.78 -3.00 21.70
C VAL A 20 -5.02 -2.08 22.66
N VAL A 21 -3.80 -2.47 23.05
CA VAL A 21 -2.92 -1.67 23.93
C VAL A 21 -2.54 -0.35 23.24
N LEU A 22 -2.12 -0.40 21.98
CA LEU A 22 -1.81 0.79 21.19
C LEU A 22 -3.01 1.75 21.14
N MET A 23 -4.20 1.24 20.84
CA MET A 23 -5.41 2.06 20.72
C MET A 23 -5.84 2.68 22.06
N LYS A 24 -5.59 2.00 23.19
CA LYS A 24 -5.93 2.48 24.55
C LYS A 24 -4.89 3.42 25.15
N LEU A 25 -3.61 3.18 24.91
CA LEU A 25 -2.52 3.90 25.58
C LEU A 25 -2.01 5.12 24.81
N THR A 26 -2.30 5.22 23.52
CA THR A 26 -1.94 6.39 22.72
C THR A 26 -3.17 7.26 22.44
N PRO A 27 -3.02 8.59 22.34
CA PRO A 27 -4.11 9.44 21.90
C PRO A 27 -4.51 9.11 20.46
N SER A 28 -5.76 9.40 20.09
CA SER A 28 -6.17 9.35 18.68
C SER A 28 -5.35 10.33 17.85
N VAL A 29 -5.11 9.98 16.59
CA VAL A 29 -4.37 10.83 15.66
C VAL A 29 -5.36 11.35 14.61
N PRO A 30 -5.91 12.57 14.77
CA PRO A 30 -6.85 13.13 13.82
C PRO A 30 -6.17 13.44 12.49
N GLN A 31 -6.96 13.54 11.41
CA GLN A 31 -6.44 13.93 10.11
C GLN A 31 -6.03 15.42 10.13
N PRO A 32 -4.74 15.74 9.96
CA PRO A 32 -4.33 17.13 9.94
C PRO A 32 -4.83 17.80 8.66
N GLN A 33 -5.54 18.92 8.78
CA GLN A 33 -6.14 19.62 7.63
C GLN A 33 -5.10 20.28 6.73
N TYR A 34 -3.91 20.60 7.25
CA TYR A 34 -2.78 21.08 6.44
C TYR A 34 -2.31 20.03 5.41
N TYR A 35 -2.68 18.75 5.57
CA TYR A 35 -2.39 17.68 4.63
C TYR A 35 -3.00 17.91 3.24
N HIS A 36 -4.08 18.70 3.17
CA HIS A 36 -4.73 19.09 1.90
C HIS A 36 -4.08 20.31 1.24
N ASP A 37 -3.19 21.02 1.96
CA ASP A 37 -2.58 22.25 1.50
C ASP A 37 -1.27 21.95 0.73
N PHE A 38 -1.40 21.54 -0.52
CA PHE A 38 -0.27 21.25 -1.42
C PHE A 38 0.48 22.51 -1.85
N ALA A 39 1.79 22.36 -2.07
CA ALA A 39 2.67 23.44 -2.53
C ALA A 39 2.34 23.91 -3.95
N ASP A 40 2.16 22.96 -4.88
CA ASP A 40 1.79 23.24 -6.26
C ASP A 40 0.28 23.21 -6.44
N LYS A 41 -0.29 24.39 -6.64
CA LYS A 41 -1.72 24.63 -6.86
C LYS A 41 -2.02 25.05 -8.29
N ARG A 42 -1.04 24.95 -9.20
CA ARG A 42 -1.19 25.44 -10.58
C ARG A 42 -2.35 24.76 -11.27
N GLU A 43 -3.13 25.56 -11.98
CA GLU A 43 -4.17 25.10 -12.87
C GLU A 43 -3.59 25.00 -14.30
N LEU A 44 -3.80 23.86 -14.96
CA LEU A 44 -3.42 23.65 -16.35
C LEU A 44 -4.61 23.07 -17.10
N PHE A 45 -4.96 23.64 -18.25
CA PHE A 45 -6.09 23.18 -19.09
C PHE A 45 -7.43 23.07 -18.34
N GLY A 46 -7.68 23.94 -17.36
CA GLY A 46 -8.92 23.90 -16.54
C GLY A 46 -8.90 22.88 -15.40
N ILE A 47 -7.76 22.21 -15.16
CA ILE A 47 -7.61 21.19 -14.11
C ILE A 47 -6.90 21.84 -12.91
N PRO A 48 -7.53 21.96 -11.73
CA PRO A 48 -6.86 22.45 -10.53
C PRO A 48 -5.83 21.43 -10.02
N TYR A 49 -4.76 21.90 -9.38
CA TYR A 49 -3.65 21.04 -8.91
C TYR A 49 -3.14 20.10 -10.02
N ALA A 50 -3.09 20.60 -11.27
CA ALA A 50 -3.01 19.75 -12.47
C ALA A 50 -1.85 18.76 -12.43
N VAL A 51 -0.68 19.19 -11.94
CA VAL A 51 0.52 18.35 -11.91
C VAL A 51 0.37 17.21 -10.89
N ASN A 52 -0.30 17.44 -9.75
CA ASN A 52 -0.64 16.39 -8.79
C ASN A 52 -1.68 15.41 -9.36
N VAL A 53 -2.64 15.89 -10.15
CA VAL A 53 -3.61 15.02 -10.85
C VAL A 53 -2.90 14.16 -11.91
N MET A 54 -2.15 14.79 -12.82
CA MET A 54 -1.49 14.10 -13.95
C MET A 54 -0.41 13.12 -13.51
N SER A 55 0.30 13.40 -12.42
CA SER A 55 1.36 12.52 -11.90
C SER A 55 0.85 11.18 -11.36
N ASN A 56 -0.48 10.95 -11.33
CA ASN A 56 -1.08 9.65 -11.06
C ASN A 56 -1.15 8.72 -12.28
N PHE A 57 -0.96 9.23 -13.50
CA PHE A 57 -0.99 8.43 -14.73
C PHE A 57 -0.06 7.20 -14.72
N PRO A 58 1.17 7.26 -14.17
CA PRO A 58 2.04 6.09 -14.07
C PRO A 58 1.42 4.93 -13.30
N PHE A 59 0.61 5.17 -12.26
CA PHE A 59 -0.13 4.11 -11.55
C PHE A 59 -1.14 3.43 -12.46
N LEU A 60 -1.86 4.18 -13.29
CA LEU A 60 -2.82 3.63 -14.25
C LEU A 60 -2.11 2.74 -15.27
N ALA A 61 -1.03 3.24 -15.86
CA ALA A 61 -0.27 2.53 -16.88
C ALA A 61 0.30 1.21 -16.33
N ILE A 62 0.98 1.25 -15.18
CA ILE A 62 1.59 0.06 -14.60
C ILE A 62 0.56 -0.90 -14.00
N GLY A 63 -0.53 -0.37 -13.43
CA GLY A 63 -1.63 -1.15 -12.89
C GLY A 63 -2.31 -1.99 -13.97
N LEU A 64 -2.71 -1.36 -15.08
CA LEU A 64 -3.33 -2.06 -16.21
C LEU A 64 -2.37 -3.04 -16.88
N MET A 65 -1.11 -2.64 -17.10
CA MET A 65 -0.11 -3.55 -17.67
C MET A 65 0.10 -4.77 -16.78
N GLY A 66 0.23 -4.58 -15.46
CA GLY A 66 0.36 -5.67 -14.50
C GLY A 66 -0.84 -6.60 -14.48
N LEU A 67 -2.07 -6.06 -14.53
CA LEU A 67 -3.29 -6.87 -14.64
C LEU A 67 -3.30 -7.73 -15.90
N ILE A 68 -2.98 -7.16 -17.06
CA ILE A 68 -2.95 -7.91 -18.32
C ILE A 68 -1.90 -9.03 -18.24
N LEU A 69 -0.69 -8.70 -17.82
CA LEU A 69 0.44 -9.66 -17.77
C LEU A 69 0.26 -10.74 -16.70
N CYS A 70 -0.43 -10.47 -15.58
CA CYS A 70 -0.82 -11.47 -14.58
C CYS A 70 -1.70 -12.59 -15.18
N HIS A 71 -2.48 -12.28 -16.21
CA HIS A 71 -3.44 -13.21 -16.80
C HIS A 71 -3.04 -13.71 -18.19
N TYR A 72 -2.01 -13.11 -18.81
CA TYR A 72 -1.53 -13.47 -20.14
C TYR A 72 -0.45 -14.56 -20.09
N GLY A 73 -0.75 -15.74 -20.65
CA GLY A 73 0.27 -16.74 -21.02
C GLY A 73 1.29 -17.15 -19.94
N ASN A 74 0.91 -17.12 -18.66
CA ASN A 74 1.80 -17.25 -17.49
C ASN A 74 3.09 -16.39 -17.58
N TYR A 75 2.99 -15.18 -18.11
CA TYR A 75 4.14 -14.31 -18.41
C TYR A 75 4.97 -13.96 -17.16
N PHE A 76 4.32 -13.78 -16.01
CA PHE A 76 4.99 -13.51 -14.72
C PHE A 76 5.51 -14.74 -14.00
N ASN A 77 5.46 -15.91 -14.64
CA ASN A 77 5.91 -17.18 -14.09
C ASN A 77 5.32 -17.43 -12.69
N ILE A 78 4.01 -17.19 -12.56
CA ILE A 78 3.27 -17.37 -11.31
C ILE A 78 2.97 -18.87 -11.19
N SER A 79 3.46 -19.50 -10.13
CA SER A 79 3.32 -20.94 -9.94
C SER A 79 2.10 -21.30 -9.09
N LEU A 80 1.67 -20.41 -8.18
CA LEU A 80 0.60 -20.69 -7.22
C LEU A 80 -0.67 -19.89 -7.52
N GLN A 81 -1.83 -20.51 -7.33
CA GLN A 81 -3.12 -19.85 -7.54
C GLN A 81 -3.33 -18.66 -6.59
N GLY A 82 -2.87 -18.76 -5.34
CA GLY A 82 -2.94 -17.69 -4.36
C GLY A 82 -2.10 -16.48 -4.76
N GLU A 83 -0.91 -16.69 -5.33
CA GLU A 83 -0.09 -15.59 -5.87
C GLU A 83 -0.86 -14.84 -6.95
N LYS A 84 -1.50 -15.57 -7.87
CA LYS A 84 -2.28 -14.96 -8.95
C LYS A 84 -3.38 -14.06 -8.39
N TRP A 85 -4.16 -14.54 -7.42
CA TRP A 85 -5.20 -13.73 -6.78
C TRP A 85 -4.64 -12.51 -6.07
N ALA A 86 -3.56 -12.67 -5.30
CA ALA A 86 -2.98 -11.56 -4.55
C ALA A 86 -2.33 -10.51 -5.47
N TRP A 87 -1.66 -10.93 -6.55
CA TRP A 87 -1.14 -10.02 -7.58
C TRP A 87 -2.25 -9.32 -8.35
N THR A 88 -3.36 -10.01 -8.67
CA THR A 88 -4.54 -9.36 -9.25
C THR A 88 -5.08 -8.28 -8.31
N CYS A 89 -5.27 -8.58 -7.02
CA CYS A 89 -5.71 -7.57 -6.04
C CYS A 89 -4.74 -6.39 -5.94
N PHE A 90 -3.43 -6.66 -5.96
CA PHE A 90 -2.40 -5.61 -5.97
C PHE A 90 -2.55 -4.67 -7.17
N TYR A 91 -2.60 -5.20 -8.40
CA TYR A 91 -2.68 -4.36 -9.59
C TYR A 91 -4.06 -3.71 -9.78
N VAL A 92 -5.15 -4.32 -9.31
CA VAL A 92 -6.46 -3.64 -9.20
C VAL A 92 -6.35 -2.44 -8.26
N GLY A 93 -5.74 -2.63 -7.08
CA GLY A 93 -5.47 -1.54 -6.14
C GLY A 93 -4.66 -0.43 -6.78
N VAL A 94 -3.51 -0.75 -7.39
CA VAL A 94 -2.64 0.22 -8.09
C VAL A 94 -3.39 0.98 -9.20
N THR A 95 -4.18 0.28 -10.01
CA THR A 95 -5.01 0.91 -11.06
C THR A 95 -6.02 1.87 -10.43
N ALA A 96 -6.68 1.45 -9.36
CA ALA A 96 -7.69 2.24 -8.66
C ALA A 96 -7.09 3.45 -7.93
N VAL A 97 -5.83 3.39 -7.46
CA VAL A 97 -5.10 4.56 -6.90
C VAL A 97 -5.05 5.69 -7.91
N ALA A 98 -4.84 5.41 -9.20
CA ALA A 98 -4.77 6.45 -10.21
C ALA A 98 -6.05 7.30 -10.25
N PHE A 99 -7.21 6.66 -10.15
CA PHE A 99 -8.51 7.34 -10.14
C PHE A 99 -8.82 7.98 -8.79
N GLY A 100 -8.61 7.26 -7.70
CA GLY A 100 -8.86 7.73 -6.34
C GLY A 100 -8.03 8.96 -5.97
N SER A 101 -6.73 8.89 -6.25
CA SER A 101 -5.80 10.00 -6.00
C SER A 101 -6.09 11.19 -6.92
N SER A 102 -6.36 10.97 -8.20
CA SER A 102 -6.76 12.05 -9.11
C SER A 102 -8.03 12.75 -8.63
N TYR A 103 -9.05 11.99 -8.20
CA TYR A 103 -10.29 12.53 -7.67
C TYR A 103 -10.07 13.39 -6.41
N TYR A 104 -9.19 12.94 -5.52
CA TYR A 104 -8.74 13.70 -4.36
C TYR A 104 -8.06 15.02 -4.76
N HIS A 105 -7.08 15.00 -5.66
CA HIS A 105 -6.33 16.20 -6.05
C HIS A 105 -7.16 17.24 -6.80
N LEU A 106 -8.25 16.85 -7.47
CA LEU A 106 -9.15 17.81 -8.11
C LEU A 106 -9.81 18.78 -7.11
N LYS A 107 -10.02 18.37 -5.86
CA LYS A 107 -10.50 19.23 -4.78
C LYS A 107 -10.15 18.57 -3.44
N PRO A 108 -8.95 18.84 -2.89
CA PRO A 108 -8.47 18.13 -1.71
C PRO A 108 -9.39 18.31 -0.50
N ASP A 109 -9.94 17.21 0.01
CA ASP A 109 -10.71 17.12 1.25
C ASP A 109 -10.69 15.69 1.81
N ASP A 110 -11.05 15.51 3.08
CA ASP A 110 -11.06 14.20 3.75
C ASP A 110 -11.96 13.16 3.07
N GLY A 111 -13.11 13.61 2.54
CA GLY A 111 -14.05 12.73 1.86
C GLY A 111 -13.47 12.15 0.58
N ARG A 112 -12.71 12.95 -0.17
CA ARG A 112 -12.02 12.48 -1.37
C ARG A 112 -10.72 11.74 -1.07
N LEU A 113 -10.01 12.12 -0.02
CA LEU A 113 -8.81 11.41 0.44
C LEU A 113 -9.10 9.94 0.80
N MET A 114 -10.32 9.63 1.26
CA MET A 114 -10.78 8.25 1.44
C MET A 114 -10.63 7.42 0.16
N TRP A 115 -10.98 7.99 -0.99
CA TRP A 115 -10.92 7.31 -2.28
C TRP A 115 -9.50 7.13 -2.79
N ASP A 116 -8.53 7.91 -2.31
CA ASP A 116 -7.09 7.69 -2.53
C ASP A 116 -6.55 6.57 -1.63
N ARG A 117 -6.89 6.61 -0.34
CA ARG A 117 -6.38 5.66 0.66
C ARG A 117 -6.93 4.25 0.53
N LEU A 118 -8.20 4.11 0.16
CA LEU A 118 -8.86 2.82 0.01
C LEU A 118 -8.13 1.88 -0.99
N PRO A 119 -7.86 2.30 -2.23
CA PRO A 119 -7.11 1.45 -3.17
C PRO A 119 -5.64 1.27 -2.77
N MET A 120 -5.02 2.24 -2.09
CA MET A 120 -3.67 2.07 -1.53
C MET A 120 -3.62 0.93 -0.50
N THR A 121 -4.57 0.86 0.45
CA THR A 121 -4.56 -0.21 1.45
C THR A 121 -4.84 -1.58 0.86
N ILE A 122 -5.66 -1.68 -0.21
CA ILE A 122 -5.84 -2.92 -0.97
C ILE A 122 -4.50 -3.38 -1.57
N ALA A 123 -3.76 -2.47 -2.21
CA ALA A 123 -2.46 -2.82 -2.80
C ALA A 123 -1.45 -3.26 -1.72
N PHE A 124 -1.33 -2.51 -0.64
CA PHE A 124 -0.41 -2.81 0.47
C PHE A 124 -0.69 -4.14 1.16
N THR A 125 -1.95 -4.41 1.47
CA THR A 125 -2.35 -5.66 2.13
C THR A 125 -2.21 -6.86 1.21
N SER A 126 -2.39 -6.67 -0.10
CA SER A 126 -2.11 -7.69 -1.12
C SER A 126 -0.62 -8.06 -1.16
N VAL A 127 0.29 -7.07 -1.05
CA VAL A 127 1.74 -7.34 -0.95
C VAL A 127 2.06 -8.18 0.28
N VAL A 128 1.47 -7.88 1.44
CA VAL A 128 1.66 -8.70 2.65
C VAL A 128 1.21 -10.14 2.42
N ALA A 129 0.05 -10.35 1.77
CA ALA A 129 -0.42 -11.69 1.43
C ALA A 129 0.56 -12.42 0.49
N ILE A 130 1.07 -11.75 -0.56
CA ILE A 130 2.08 -12.30 -1.47
C ILE A 130 3.32 -12.77 -0.70
N PHE A 131 3.82 -11.97 0.25
CA PHE A 131 4.97 -12.35 1.07
C PHE A 131 4.72 -13.61 1.89
N ILE A 132 3.53 -13.73 2.49
CA ILE A 132 3.18 -14.92 3.27
C ILE A 132 3.15 -16.15 2.35
N ILE A 133 2.58 -16.02 1.15
CA ILE A 133 2.52 -17.10 0.15
C ILE A 133 3.92 -17.53 -0.27
N GLU A 134 4.78 -16.57 -0.67
CA GLU A 134 6.08 -16.88 -1.25
C GLU A 134 7.13 -17.30 -0.19
N ARG A 135 7.06 -16.78 1.03
CA ARG A 135 8.14 -16.96 2.03
C ARG A 135 7.77 -17.76 3.27
N ILE A 136 6.48 -17.91 3.58
CA ILE A 136 6.04 -18.58 4.80
C ILE A 136 5.30 -19.87 4.46
N ASP A 137 4.13 -19.77 3.84
CA ASP A 137 3.25 -20.90 3.55
C ASP A 137 2.19 -20.50 2.52
N GLU A 138 2.09 -21.26 1.43
CA GLU A 138 1.13 -21.04 0.35
C GLU A 138 -0.32 -21.00 0.84
N LYS A 139 -0.73 -21.99 1.62
CA LYS A 139 -2.13 -22.18 2.03
C LYS A 139 -2.56 -21.06 2.98
N LYS A 140 -1.74 -20.76 3.99
CA LYS A 140 -2.02 -19.68 4.94
C LYS A 140 -1.98 -18.32 4.27
N GLY A 141 -1.05 -18.10 3.34
CA GLY A 141 -0.97 -16.86 2.58
C GLY A 141 -2.17 -16.66 1.65
N THR A 142 -2.65 -17.72 1.01
CA THR A 142 -3.86 -17.64 0.18
C THR A 142 -5.09 -17.32 1.03
N LEU A 143 -5.23 -17.99 2.18
CA LEU A 143 -6.32 -17.73 3.13
C LEU A 143 -6.22 -16.34 3.78
N SER A 144 -5.04 -15.70 3.81
CA SER A 144 -4.88 -14.38 4.41
C SER A 144 -5.27 -13.22 3.48
N ILE A 145 -5.44 -13.45 2.17
CA ILE A 145 -5.79 -12.39 1.20
C ILE A 145 -7.04 -11.63 1.64
N ILE A 146 -8.16 -12.35 1.85
CA ILE A 146 -9.44 -11.75 2.23
C ILE A 146 -9.35 -10.98 3.55
N PRO A 147 -8.89 -11.58 4.68
CA PRO A 147 -8.85 -10.85 5.95
C PRO A 147 -7.88 -9.67 5.93
N LEU A 148 -6.75 -9.75 5.22
CA LEU A 148 -5.81 -8.63 5.09
C LEU A 148 -6.42 -7.47 4.28
N VAL A 149 -7.04 -7.76 3.13
CA VAL A 149 -7.72 -6.74 2.32
C VAL A 149 -8.86 -6.10 3.11
N MET A 150 -9.67 -6.90 3.81
CA MET A 150 -10.74 -6.38 4.67
C MET A 150 -10.19 -5.52 5.81
N ALA A 151 -9.08 -5.90 6.44
CA ALA A 151 -8.43 -5.07 7.46
C ALA A 151 -7.96 -3.73 6.87
N GLY A 152 -7.42 -3.72 5.66
CA GLY A 152 -7.09 -2.50 4.93
C GLY A 152 -8.29 -1.59 4.69
N ILE A 153 -9.41 -2.15 4.21
CA ILE A 153 -10.66 -1.41 4.00
C ILE A 153 -11.21 -0.86 5.31
N ILE A 154 -11.30 -1.71 6.34
CA ILE A 154 -11.79 -1.33 7.67
C ILE A 154 -10.93 -0.20 8.26
N SER A 155 -9.61 -0.23 8.07
CA SER A 155 -8.73 0.84 8.56
C SER A 155 -9.07 2.22 7.99
N VAL A 156 -9.47 2.28 6.71
CA VAL A 156 -9.84 3.53 6.02
C VAL A 156 -11.26 3.96 6.39
N VAL A 157 -12.19 3.01 6.45
CA VAL A 157 -13.58 3.29 6.88
C VAL A 157 -13.61 3.78 8.32
N TYR A 158 -12.85 3.13 9.21
CA TYR A 158 -12.69 3.54 10.60
C TYR A 158 -12.13 4.96 10.71
N TRP A 159 -11.16 5.32 9.87
CA TRP A 159 -10.65 6.68 9.81
C TRP A 159 -11.71 7.69 9.32
N ARG A 160 -12.58 7.31 8.36
CA ARG A 160 -13.56 8.25 7.77
C ARG A 160 -14.86 8.41 8.56
N GLN A 161 -15.29 7.40 9.32
CA GLN A 161 -16.66 7.28 9.85
C GLN A 161 -17.03 8.28 10.98
N ALA A 162 -16.52 9.52 10.97
CA ALA A 162 -16.95 10.59 11.88
C ALA A 162 -18.16 11.42 11.40
N TYR A 163 -18.58 11.31 10.13
CA TYR A 163 -19.39 12.38 9.50
C TYR A 163 -20.82 12.04 9.03
N TYR A 164 -21.36 10.85 9.31
CA TYR A 164 -22.65 10.42 8.74
C TYR A 164 -23.80 10.18 9.72
N PHE A 165 -23.61 10.35 11.03
CA PHE A 165 -24.70 10.23 12.00
C PHE A 165 -24.93 11.57 12.74
N ASP A 166 -25.94 12.30 12.27
CA ASP A 166 -26.49 13.47 12.92
C ASP A 166 -27.27 13.04 14.17
N SER A 167 -26.69 13.22 15.37
CA SER A 167 -27.39 13.50 16.62
C SER A 167 -26.44 13.41 17.83
N LEU A 168 -26.02 14.57 18.36
CA LEU A 168 -25.75 14.92 19.77
C LEU A 168 -24.96 13.98 20.73
N ILE A 169 -24.43 12.84 20.29
CA ILE A 169 -23.55 11.93 21.03
C ILE A 169 -22.61 11.32 19.98
N TYR A 170 -21.31 11.25 20.29
CA TYR A 170 -20.19 10.70 19.48
C TYR A 170 -19.35 11.69 18.66
N THR A 171 -18.59 12.54 19.35
CA THR A 171 -17.41 13.25 18.82
C THR A 171 -16.07 12.55 19.13
N TRP A 172 -16.07 11.27 19.54
CA TRP A 172 -14.87 10.67 20.16
C TRP A 172 -14.31 9.40 19.53
N PHE A 173 -14.90 8.86 18.47
CA PHE A 173 -14.29 7.77 17.71
C PHE A 173 -14.63 7.98 16.22
N PHE A 174 -13.66 7.76 15.32
CA PHE A 174 -13.75 7.83 13.83
C PHE A 174 -13.20 9.06 13.07
N ASP A 175 -12.17 9.74 13.59
CA ASP A 175 -11.14 10.45 12.79
C ASP A 175 -9.78 10.08 13.38
N ASP A 176 -9.34 8.84 13.13
CA ASP A 176 -8.14 8.30 13.75
C ASP A 176 -7.30 7.51 12.74
N LEU A 177 -6.14 8.08 12.46
CA LEU A 177 -5.19 7.56 11.47
C LEU A 177 -4.43 6.34 11.94
N ARG A 178 -4.46 5.96 13.22
CA ARG A 178 -3.55 4.91 13.76
C ARG A 178 -3.70 3.58 13.03
N LEU A 179 -4.93 3.12 12.78
CA LEU A 179 -5.16 1.86 12.06
C LEU A 179 -4.71 1.94 10.60
N TYR A 180 -5.00 3.07 9.93
CA TYR A 180 -4.56 3.31 8.57
C TYR A 180 -3.03 3.39 8.47
N ALA A 181 -2.38 4.10 9.39
CA ALA A 181 -0.93 4.22 9.47
C ALA A 181 -0.25 2.87 9.66
N LEU A 182 -0.84 1.97 10.44
CA LEU A 182 -0.39 0.58 10.54
C LEU A 182 -0.58 -0.17 9.22
N ALA A 183 -1.76 -0.11 8.60
CA ALA A 183 -2.02 -0.75 7.31
C ALA A 183 -1.07 -0.26 6.21
N GLN A 184 -0.67 1.01 6.26
CA GLN A 184 0.30 1.62 5.35
C GLN A 184 1.75 1.22 5.68
N SER A 185 2.16 1.20 6.95
CA SER A 185 3.58 1.00 7.33
C SER A 185 3.99 -0.47 7.49
N LEU A 186 3.08 -1.33 7.95
CA LEU A 186 3.35 -2.74 8.19
C LEU A 186 3.87 -3.51 6.96
N PRO A 187 3.36 -3.32 5.73
CA PRO A 187 3.91 -4.00 4.56
C PRO A 187 5.41 -3.76 4.38
N PHE A 188 5.90 -2.54 4.63
CA PHE A 188 7.30 -2.20 4.43
C PHE A 188 8.21 -2.76 5.53
N ILE A 189 7.72 -2.76 6.78
CA ILE A 189 8.39 -3.42 7.90
C ILE A 189 8.43 -4.93 7.65
N ALA A 190 7.32 -5.52 7.21
CA ALA A 190 7.22 -6.93 6.87
C ALA A 190 8.14 -7.31 5.70
N ILE A 191 8.21 -6.49 4.65
CA ILE A 191 9.16 -6.66 3.54
C ILE A 191 10.58 -6.75 4.09
N ALA A 192 11.01 -5.77 4.90
CA ALA A 192 12.36 -5.72 5.43
C ALA A 192 12.68 -6.93 6.34
N LEU A 193 11.81 -7.20 7.31
CA LEU A 193 12.01 -8.30 8.26
C LEU A 193 11.99 -9.66 7.58
N ILE A 194 11.00 -9.92 6.73
CA ILE A 194 10.84 -11.24 6.09
C ILE A 194 11.94 -11.45 5.03
N ALA A 195 12.36 -10.40 4.32
CA ALA A 195 13.48 -10.50 3.38
C ALA A 195 14.81 -10.87 4.07
N ILE A 196 15.02 -10.45 5.32
CA ILE A 196 16.21 -10.78 6.12
C ILE A 196 16.07 -12.17 6.75
N LEU A 197 14.89 -12.50 7.29
CA LEU A 197 14.69 -13.67 8.14
C LEU A 197 14.36 -14.96 7.36
N PHE A 198 13.81 -14.86 6.15
CA PHE A 198 13.34 -16.02 5.38
C PHE A 198 13.91 -16.07 3.96
N PRO A 199 14.41 -17.25 3.51
CA PRO A 199 14.93 -17.41 2.17
C PRO A 199 13.83 -17.19 1.12
N PRO A 200 14.12 -16.52 -0.01
CA PRO A 200 13.14 -16.28 -1.06
C PRO A 200 12.79 -17.58 -1.83
N MET A 201 11.54 -17.69 -2.30
CA MET A 201 11.13 -18.74 -3.26
C MET A 201 11.65 -18.47 -4.67
N TYR A 202 11.72 -17.19 -5.03
CA TYR A 202 12.07 -16.73 -6.36
C TYR A 202 13.38 -15.93 -6.37
N THR A 203 14.06 -15.94 -7.50
CA THR A 203 15.20 -15.05 -7.77
C THR A 203 14.77 -13.57 -7.73
N HIS A 204 15.75 -12.66 -7.79
CA HIS A 204 15.49 -11.21 -7.82
C HIS A 204 14.79 -10.63 -6.56
N SER A 205 14.90 -11.32 -5.43
CA SER A 205 14.37 -10.88 -4.12
C SER A 205 14.75 -9.45 -3.71
N MET A 206 15.89 -8.92 -4.17
CA MET A 206 16.32 -7.54 -3.86
C MET A 206 15.37 -6.46 -4.41
N TYR A 207 14.57 -6.77 -5.42
CA TYR A 207 13.61 -5.82 -6.00
C TYR A 207 12.52 -5.43 -4.99
N TRP A 208 12.18 -6.31 -4.05
CA TRP A 208 11.30 -5.97 -2.94
C TRP A 208 11.85 -4.84 -2.07
N LEU A 209 13.16 -4.87 -1.79
CA LEU A 209 13.83 -3.82 -1.01
C LEU A 209 13.88 -2.50 -1.79
N TRP A 210 14.11 -2.57 -3.10
CA TRP A 210 14.06 -1.37 -3.95
C TRP A 210 12.66 -0.77 -3.99
N ALA A 211 11.61 -1.57 -4.18
CA ALA A 211 10.23 -1.11 -4.14
C ALA A 211 9.87 -0.46 -2.79
N ALA A 212 10.31 -1.07 -1.68
CA ALA A 212 10.15 -0.48 -0.35
C ALA A 212 10.91 0.85 -0.21
N GLY A 213 12.15 0.92 -0.69
CA GLY A 213 12.97 2.13 -0.66
C GLY A 213 12.34 3.29 -1.43
N PHE A 214 11.77 3.03 -2.61
CA PHE A 214 11.07 4.04 -3.40
C PHE A 214 9.80 4.56 -2.70
N TYR A 215 9.08 3.70 -1.97
CA TYR A 215 7.96 4.15 -1.15
C TYR A 215 8.41 5.03 0.03
N GLN A 216 9.51 4.67 0.70
CA GLN A 216 10.07 5.52 1.77
C GLN A 216 10.52 6.88 1.22
N LEU A 217 11.13 6.90 0.03
CA LEU A 217 11.45 8.13 -0.68
C LEU A 217 10.19 8.98 -0.95
N ALA A 218 9.08 8.36 -1.35
CA ALA A 218 7.82 9.05 -1.57
C ALA A 218 7.31 9.73 -0.28
N LEU A 219 7.40 9.08 0.88
CA LEU A 219 7.02 9.68 2.17
C LEU A 219 7.89 10.89 2.53
N VAL A 220 9.20 10.82 2.25
CA VAL A 220 10.10 11.97 2.46
C VAL A 220 9.73 13.12 1.53
N GLN A 221 9.43 12.84 0.25
CA GLN A 221 9.03 13.84 -0.73
C GLN A 221 7.68 14.48 -0.38
N GLU A 222 6.73 13.72 0.17
CA GLU A 222 5.47 14.24 0.71
C GLU A 222 5.72 15.19 1.89
N ALA A 223 6.55 14.78 2.85
CA ALA A 223 6.89 15.59 4.01
C ALA A 223 7.66 16.88 3.65
N THR A 224 8.34 16.89 2.50
CA THR A 224 9.16 18.00 2.02
C THR A 224 8.56 18.72 0.81
N ASP A 225 7.24 18.61 0.60
CA ASP A 225 6.53 19.11 -0.58
C ASP A 225 6.91 20.55 -0.97
N ARG A 226 6.75 21.49 -0.03
CA ARG A 226 7.07 22.91 -0.23
C ARG A 226 8.57 23.15 -0.43
N VAL A 227 9.41 22.44 0.32
CA VAL A 227 10.88 22.59 0.25
C VAL A 227 11.38 22.21 -1.14
N ILE A 228 10.94 21.07 -1.66
CA ILE A 228 11.26 20.62 -3.03
C ILE A 228 10.71 21.62 -4.05
N TYR A 229 9.48 22.07 -3.89
CA TYR A 229 8.87 23.01 -4.84
C TYR A 229 9.64 24.32 -4.94
N MET A 230 10.06 24.90 -3.81
CA MET A 230 10.91 26.09 -3.78
C MET A 230 12.31 25.82 -4.37
N SER A 231 12.91 24.69 -4.03
CA SER A 231 14.28 24.33 -4.46
C SER A 231 14.37 24.05 -5.95
N THR A 232 13.27 23.64 -6.58
CA THR A 232 13.19 23.38 -8.02
C THR A 232 12.67 24.59 -8.80
N LEU A 233 12.70 25.79 -8.22
CA LEU A 233 12.18 27.02 -8.83
C LEU A 233 10.71 26.90 -9.28
N HIS A 234 9.90 26.20 -8.48
CA HIS A 234 8.48 25.96 -8.74
C HIS A 234 8.20 25.14 -10.02
N ILE A 235 9.19 24.36 -10.50
CA ILE A 235 9.00 23.46 -11.65
C ILE A 235 8.22 22.21 -11.22
N VAL A 236 8.63 21.56 -10.12
CA VAL A 236 8.03 20.31 -9.64
C VAL A 236 7.92 20.28 -8.11
N SER A 237 6.76 19.85 -7.59
CA SER A 237 6.54 19.76 -6.15
C SER A 237 7.00 18.43 -5.57
N GLY A 238 7.25 18.38 -4.26
CA GLY A 238 7.56 17.11 -3.60
C GLY A 238 6.39 16.13 -3.67
N HIS A 239 5.15 16.61 -3.66
CA HIS A 239 3.95 15.78 -3.80
C HIS A 239 3.82 15.17 -5.21
N THR A 240 4.22 15.92 -6.24
CA THR A 240 4.35 15.34 -7.60
C THR A 240 5.41 14.24 -7.62
N LEU A 241 6.58 14.49 -7.04
CA LEU A 241 7.64 13.48 -6.97
C LEU A 241 7.23 12.27 -6.13
N LYS A 242 6.45 12.45 -5.07
CA LYS A 242 5.86 11.38 -4.26
C LYS A 242 5.09 10.41 -5.15
N HIS A 243 4.18 10.88 -5.99
CA HIS A 243 3.42 10.00 -6.88
C HIS A 243 4.33 9.21 -7.81
N LEU A 244 5.32 9.87 -8.43
CA LEU A 244 6.27 9.21 -9.33
C LEU A 244 7.11 8.15 -8.60
N SER A 245 7.66 8.47 -7.42
CA SER A 245 8.43 7.53 -6.61
C SER A 245 7.58 6.37 -6.11
N ALA A 246 6.35 6.61 -5.66
CA ALA A 246 5.45 5.56 -5.23
C ALA A 246 5.04 4.64 -6.40
N ALA A 247 4.84 5.19 -7.61
CA ALA A 247 4.56 4.41 -8.81
C ALA A 247 5.76 3.54 -9.25
N MET A 248 7.00 3.89 -8.89
CA MET A 248 8.16 3.04 -9.13
C MET A 248 8.09 1.72 -8.36
N GLY A 249 7.38 1.65 -7.22
CA GLY A 249 7.17 0.40 -6.48
C GLY A 249 6.54 -0.69 -7.36
N PRO A 250 5.32 -0.49 -7.87
CA PRO A 250 4.69 -1.40 -8.83
C PRO A 250 5.52 -1.65 -10.10
N VAL A 251 6.25 -0.66 -10.63
CA VAL A 251 7.14 -0.85 -11.79
C VAL A 251 8.25 -1.85 -11.47
N ILE A 252 8.93 -1.67 -10.35
CA ILE A 252 10.01 -2.56 -9.90
C ILE A 252 9.46 -3.96 -9.64
N LEU A 253 8.29 -4.08 -9.00
CA LEU A 253 7.67 -5.40 -8.77
C LEU A 253 7.25 -6.07 -10.08
N THR A 254 6.75 -5.30 -11.04
CA THR A 254 6.46 -5.81 -12.39
C THR A 254 7.74 -6.34 -13.05
N LEU A 255 8.83 -5.57 -13.04
CA LEU A 255 10.11 -6.01 -13.57
C LEU A 255 10.63 -7.27 -12.87
N MET A 256 10.47 -7.36 -11.55
CA MET A 256 10.81 -8.56 -10.78
C MET A 256 10.01 -9.76 -11.26
N LEU A 257 8.69 -9.63 -11.40
CA LEU A 257 7.81 -10.69 -11.90
C LEU A 257 8.18 -11.14 -13.33
N THR A 258 8.60 -10.23 -14.20
CA THR A 258 9.03 -10.59 -15.57
C THR A 258 10.36 -11.34 -15.62
N LYS A 259 11.25 -11.13 -14.64
CA LYS A 259 12.61 -11.68 -14.64
C LYS A 259 12.78 -12.86 -13.68
N ARG A 260 11.83 -13.09 -12.78
CA ARG A 260 11.96 -14.09 -11.73
C ARG A 260 11.86 -15.51 -12.26
N SER A 261 12.60 -16.38 -11.61
CA SER A 261 12.55 -17.83 -11.73
C SER A 261 12.56 -18.44 -10.34
N ILE A 262 12.19 -19.72 -10.22
CA ILE A 262 12.29 -20.44 -8.95
C ILE A 262 13.75 -20.49 -8.51
N ASP A 263 14.03 -20.17 -7.25
CA ASP A 263 15.38 -20.20 -6.68
C ASP A 263 15.77 -21.66 -6.32
N VAL A 264 16.75 -22.19 -7.05
CA VAL A 264 17.27 -23.57 -6.96
C VAL A 264 17.74 -23.94 -5.54
N LYS A 265 18.08 -22.97 -4.68
CA LYS A 265 18.47 -23.25 -3.29
C LYS A 265 17.34 -23.84 -2.44
N ARG A 266 16.07 -23.57 -2.76
CA ARG A 266 14.91 -24.12 -2.04
C ARG A 266 14.52 -25.52 -2.50
N GLU A 267 14.76 -25.88 -3.75
CA GLU A 267 14.55 -27.25 -4.27
C GLU A 267 15.29 -28.31 -3.46
N LYS A 268 16.42 -27.95 -2.84
CA LYS A 268 17.22 -28.87 -2.02
C LYS A 268 16.74 -29.03 -0.57
N SER A 269 15.69 -28.30 -0.17
CA SER A 269 15.19 -28.23 1.22
C SER A 269 13.75 -28.73 1.40
N LEU A 270 13.08 -29.09 0.30
CA LEU A 270 11.81 -29.83 0.27
C LEU A 270 12.09 -31.32 0.11
#